data_AF-A0A562LLX9-F1
#
_entry.id   AF-A0A562LLX9-F1
#
_cell.length_a   1.000
_cell.length_b   1.000
_cell.length_c   1.000
_cell.angle_alpha   90.00
_cell.angle_beta   90.00
_cell.angle_gamma   90.00
#
_symmetry.space_group_name_H-M   'P 1'
#
loop_
_entity.id
_entity.type
_entity.pdbx_description
1 polymer ?
#
loop_
_entity_poly.entity_id
_entity_poly.type
_entity_poly.pdbx_seq_one_letter_code
_entity_poly.pdbx_strand_id
1 'polypeptide(L)'
;MLFSATTPKQAAQAIKKVAEIGWKPLHIIDINASSVSAVLKPAGLENSKGIVSVGYVKDAADPEWKDDAGMKRYLAFMTKYYPEGDRDSNLNIYGYITAQLLVQVLKQCGDELTRENVMRQAASLKNVELDLTLPGISVTTSPTDYRVNKQFQMVQFDGQRWQKLGDIITDEAKE
;
A
#
# COMPACT_ATOMS: atom_id res chain seq x y z
N MET A 1 -18.99 5.74 14.37
CA MET A 1 -18.00 5.42 13.33
C MET A 1 -17.41 6.71 12.82
N LEU A 2 -16.11 6.76 12.58
CA LEU A 2 -15.40 7.85 11.91
C LEU A 2 -14.66 7.26 10.72
N PHE A 3 -14.89 7.79 9.53
CA PHE A 3 -14.09 7.49 8.35
C PHE A 3 -13.25 8.73 7.98
N SER A 4 -11.93 8.60 8.04
CA SER A 4 -10.99 9.66 7.69
C SER A 4 -10.41 9.40 6.30
N ALA A 5 -11.04 10.00 5.29
CA ALA A 5 -10.49 10.11 3.93
C ALA A 5 -9.57 11.34 3.88
N THR A 6 -8.33 11.18 4.32
CA THR A 6 -7.40 12.29 4.58
C THR A 6 -5.97 11.90 4.24
N THR A 7 -5.18 12.85 3.77
CA THR A 7 -3.74 12.64 3.54
C THR A 7 -2.98 12.42 4.87
N PRO A 8 -1.74 11.87 4.83
CA PRO A 8 -0.99 11.44 6.01
C PRO A 8 -0.97 12.40 7.20
N LYS A 9 -0.69 13.69 6.96
CA LYS A 9 -0.59 14.70 8.02
C LYS A 9 -1.94 14.93 8.70
N GLN A 10 -3.00 15.08 7.92
CA GLN A 10 -4.36 15.31 8.40
C GLN A 10 -4.89 14.08 9.14
N ALA A 11 -4.56 12.88 8.67
CA ALA A 11 -4.90 11.64 9.38
C ALA A 11 -4.23 11.59 10.76
N ALA A 12 -2.92 11.88 10.84
CA ALA A 12 -2.20 11.89 12.13
C ALA A 12 -2.80 12.91 13.11
N GLN A 13 -3.15 14.11 12.61
CA GLN A 13 -3.83 15.14 13.41
C GLN A 13 -5.22 14.70 13.87
N ALA A 14 -6.00 14.05 13.01
CA ALA A 14 -7.32 13.54 13.35
C ALA A 14 -7.23 12.44 14.43
N ILE A 15 -6.34 11.46 14.26
CA ILE A 15 -6.11 10.39 15.25
C ILE A 15 -5.73 10.97 16.61
N LYS A 16 -4.77 11.90 16.63
CA LYS A 16 -4.35 12.57 17.86
C LYS A 16 -5.52 13.32 18.49
N LYS A 17 -6.32 14.04 17.69
CA LYS A 17 -7.45 14.82 18.21
C LYS A 17 -8.55 13.93 18.78
N VAL A 18 -8.86 12.81 18.12
CA VAL A 18 -9.82 11.80 18.60
C VAL A 18 -9.40 11.29 19.98
N ALA A 19 -8.11 10.98 20.16
CA ALA A 19 -7.57 10.55 21.45
C ALA A 19 -7.60 11.67 22.52
N GLU A 20 -7.19 12.89 22.17
CA GLU A 20 -7.19 14.06 23.09
C GLU A 20 -8.57 14.37 23.68
N ILE A 21 -9.63 14.20 22.90
CA ILE A 21 -11.01 14.45 23.36
C ILE A 21 -11.65 13.21 24.00
N GLY A 22 -10.90 12.10 24.14
CA GLY A 22 -11.39 10.85 24.72
C GLY A 22 -12.46 10.16 23.89
N TRP A 23 -12.61 10.50 22.61
CA TRP A 23 -13.59 9.86 21.73
C TRP A 23 -13.08 8.50 21.25
N LYS A 24 -13.93 7.47 21.31
CA LYS A 24 -13.57 6.09 20.96
C LYS A 24 -14.47 5.53 19.83
N PRO A 25 -14.48 6.13 18.63
CA PRO A 25 -15.22 5.57 17.51
C PRO A 25 -14.54 4.31 16.98
N LEU A 26 -15.28 3.48 16.25
CA LEU A 26 -14.66 2.71 15.17
C LEU A 26 -14.06 3.72 14.18
N HIS A 27 -12.74 3.84 14.18
CA HIS A 27 -12.00 4.76 13.32
C HIS A 27 -11.41 3.99 12.14
N ILE A 28 -11.90 4.30 10.96
CA ILE A 28 -11.41 3.77 9.70
C ILE A 28 -10.61 4.87 9.01
N ILE A 29 -9.39 4.59 8.60
CA ILE A 29 -8.56 5.51 7.81
C ILE A 29 -8.38 4.98 6.40
N ASP A 30 -8.33 5.88 5.42
CA ASP A 30 -8.02 5.48 4.05
C ASP A 30 -6.59 4.92 3.94
N ILE A 31 -6.37 4.10 2.92
CA ILE A 31 -5.09 3.40 2.74
C ILE A 31 -3.88 4.34 2.60
N ASN A 32 -4.06 5.54 2.08
CA ASN A 32 -2.96 6.50 1.93
C ASN A 32 -2.47 7.02 3.29
N ALA A 33 -3.29 6.88 4.34
CA ALA A 33 -2.96 7.20 5.71
C ALA A 33 -2.47 5.99 6.54
N SER A 34 -2.36 4.80 5.95
CA SER A 34 -2.03 3.56 6.69
C SER A 34 -0.56 3.41 7.10
N SER A 35 0.34 4.28 6.62
CA SER A 35 1.78 4.17 6.91
C SER A 35 2.07 4.28 8.40
N VAL A 36 2.64 3.21 8.98
CA VAL A 36 2.99 3.19 10.40
C VAL A 36 4.03 4.27 10.71
N SER A 37 5.08 4.37 9.89
CA SER A 37 6.16 5.34 10.13
C SER A 37 5.73 6.79 9.90
N ALA A 38 4.94 7.04 8.85
CA ALA A 38 4.61 8.39 8.42
C ALA A 38 3.32 8.95 9.05
N VAL A 39 2.45 8.11 9.62
CA VAL A 39 1.15 8.53 10.18
C VAL A 39 0.97 8.06 11.61
N LEU A 40 1.00 6.75 11.87
CA LEU A 40 0.63 6.22 13.19
C LEU A 40 1.67 6.56 14.27
N LYS A 41 2.97 6.49 13.95
CA LYS A 41 4.05 6.92 14.85
C LYS A 41 3.87 8.41 15.23
N PRO A 42 3.72 9.37 14.29
CA PRO A 42 3.42 10.77 14.61
C PRO A 42 2.11 11.01 15.39
N ALA A 43 1.08 10.20 15.15
CA ALA A 43 -0.18 10.27 15.87
C ALA A 43 -0.09 9.72 17.31
N GLY A 44 0.94 8.91 17.59
CA GLY A 44 1.08 8.09 18.77
C GLY A 44 0.50 6.69 18.52
N LEU A 45 1.33 5.66 18.63
CA LEU A 45 0.93 4.27 18.36
C LEU A 45 -0.21 3.79 19.28
N GLU A 46 -0.19 4.20 20.55
CA GLU A 46 -1.27 3.92 21.50
C GLU A 46 -2.60 4.57 21.09
N ASN A 47 -2.56 5.80 20.56
CA ASN A 47 -3.76 6.49 20.05
C ASN A 47 -4.30 5.82 18.77
N SER A 48 -3.44 5.06 18.09
CA SER A 48 -3.75 4.40 16.82
C SER A 48 -4.25 2.97 17.00
N LYS A 49 -4.21 2.40 18.22
CA LYS A 49 -4.71 1.05 18.50
C LYS A 49 -6.19 0.92 18.14
N GLY A 50 -6.51 -0.15 17.43
CA GLY A 50 -7.87 -0.46 17.00
C GLY A 50 -8.33 0.23 15.72
N ILE A 51 -7.53 1.16 15.16
CA ILE A 51 -7.81 1.77 13.85
C ILE A 51 -7.87 0.68 12.79
N VAL A 52 -8.85 0.79 11.90
CA VAL A 52 -9.04 -0.12 10.76
C VAL A 52 -8.64 0.59 9.47
N SER A 53 -8.06 -0.16 8.55
CA SER A 53 -7.80 0.29 7.19
C SER A 53 -7.86 -0.90 6.23
N VAL A 54 -7.43 -0.67 5.00
CA VAL A 54 -7.15 -1.71 4.01
C VAL A 54 -5.69 -1.63 3.61
N GLY A 55 -5.10 -2.76 3.25
CA GLY A 55 -3.73 -2.86 2.75
C GLY A 55 -3.67 -3.75 1.51
N TYR A 56 -2.74 -3.45 0.60
CA TYR A 56 -2.39 -4.33 -0.52
C TYR A 56 -0.87 -4.58 -0.62
N VAL A 57 -0.09 -3.99 0.28
CA VAL A 57 1.37 -4.11 0.32
C VAL A 57 1.86 -4.67 1.64
N LYS A 58 3.03 -5.30 1.60
CA LYS A 58 3.83 -5.69 2.77
C LYS A 58 4.33 -4.42 3.47
N ASP A 59 4.15 -4.34 4.78
CA ASP A 59 4.65 -3.22 5.59
C ASP A 59 6.12 -3.48 5.96
N ALA A 60 7.03 -2.57 5.63
CA ALA A 60 8.46 -2.74 5.92
C ALA A 60 8.77 -2.73 7.43
N ALA A 61 7.90 -2.15 8.26
CA ALA A 61 8.05 -2.19 9.72
C ALA A 61 7.54 -3.49 10.35
N ASP A 62 6.83 -4.35 9.62
CA ASP A 62 6.36 -5.64 10.15
C ASP A 62 7.45 -6.72 10.05
N PRO A 63 7.89 -7.30 11.19
CA PRO A 63 8.89 -8.37 11.19
C PRO A 63 8.50 -9.62 10.39
N GLU A 64 7.21 -9.82 10.08
CA GLU A 64 6.72 -10.88 9.19
C GLU A 64 7.48 -10.88 7.84
N TRP A 65 7.85 -9.71 7.32
CA TRP A 65 8.46 -9.56 6.00
C TRP A 65 9.99 -9.46 6.01
N LYS A 66 10.64 -9.59 7.17
CA LYS A 66 12.09 -9.40 7.30
C LYS A 66 12.92 -10.30 6.37
N ASP A 67 12.39 -11.51 6.11
CA ASP A 67 13.08 -12.53 5.31
C ASP A 67 12.56 -12.64 3.88
N ASP A 68 11.52 -11.89 3.54
CA ASP A 68 10.90 -11.88 2.21
C ASP A 68 11.88 -11.38 1.14
N ALA A 69 11.92 -12.08 0.01
CA ALA A 69 12.86 -11.77 -1.07
C ALA A 69 12.59 -10.40 -1.72
N GLY A 70 11.31 -10.01 -1.86
CA GLY A 70 10.92 -8.71 -2.37
C GLY A 70 11.28 -7.59 -1.39
N MET A 71 11.04 -7.80 -0.10
CA MET A 71 11.45 -6.87 0.95
C MET A 71 12.97 -6.66 0.96
N LYS A 72 13.76 -7.74 0.87
CA LYS A 72 15.23 -7.66 0.76
C LYS A 72 15.68 -6.85 -0.47
N ARG A 73 15.03 -7.03 -1.64
CA ARG A 73 15.33 -6.23 -2.84
C ARG A 73 15.02 -4.75 -2.65
N TYR A 74 13.87 -4.42 -2.07
CA TYR A 74 13.50 -3.04 -1.76
C TYR A 74 14.47 -2.38 -0.77
N LEU A 75 14.80 -3.07 0.33
CA LEU A 75 15.74 -2.52 1.32
C LEU A 75 17.14 -2.31 0.73
N ALA A 76 17.60 -3.21 -0.14
CA ALA A 76 18.84 -3.04 -0.88
C ALA A 76 18.77 -1.86 -1.86
N PHE A 77 17.65 -1.68 -2.56
CA PHE A 77 17.41 -0.54 -3.44
C PHE A 77 17.46 0.79 -2.68
N MET A 78 16.72 0.90 -1.57
CA MET A 78 16.71 2.10 -0.72
C MET A 78 18.11 2.40 -0.20
N THR A 79 18.84 1.39 0.30
CA THR A 79 20.21 1.58 0.79
C THR A 79 21.17 2.10 -0.28
N LYS A 80 21.01 1.66 -1.53
CA LYS A 80 21.90 2.04 -2.63
C LYS A 80 21.55 3.39 -3.26
N TYR A 81 20.26 3.66 -3.46
CA TYR A 81 19.80 4.76 -4.32
C TYR A 81 19.06 5.87 -3.58
N TYR A 82 18.56 5.60 -2.37
CA TYR A 82 17.85 6.60 -1.57
C TYR A 82 18.09 6.38 -0.05
N PRO A 83 19.35 6.39 0.41
CA PRO A 83 19.72 6.02 1.78
C PRO A 83 19.13 6.93 2.86
N GLU A 84 18.84 8.18 2.52
CA GLU A 84 18.20 9.18 3.37
C GLU A 84 16.67 9.01 3.47
N GLY A 85 16.08 8.21 2.58
CA GLY A 85 14.65 7.93 2.56
C GLY A 85 14.21 7.05 3.72
N ASP A 86 12.99 7.29 4.22
CA ASP A 86 12.37 6.41 5.21
C ASP A 86 11.99 5.06 4.59
N ARG A 87 12.85 4.05 4.77
CA ARG A 87 12.63 2.70 4.27
C ARG A 87 11.38 2.03 4.86
N ASP A 88 10.89 2.48 6.02
CA ASP A 88 9.69 1.92 6.65
C ASP A 88 8.39 2.55 6.10
N SER A 89 8.50 3.58 5.26
CA SER A 89 7.32 4.29 4.74
C SER A 89 6.64 3.51 3.62
N ASN A 90 5.35 3.23 3.80
CA ASN A 90 4.49 2.66 2.75
C ASN A 90 4.42 3.56 1.48
N LEU A 91 4.76 4.85 1.59
CA LEU A 91 4.85 5.75 0.43
C LEU A 91 6.05 5.43 -0.46
N ASN A 92 7.19 5.06 0.14
CA ASN A 92 8.39 4.65 -0.61
C ASN A 92 8.20 3.25 -1.21
N ILE A 93 7.54 2.35 -0.48
CA ILE A 93 7.09 1.05 -1.00
C ILE A 93 6.20 1.24 -2.23
N TYR A 94 5.21 2.13 -2.15
CA TYR A 94 4.32 2.44 -3.27
C TYR A 94 5.09 2.94 -4.51
N GLY A 95 6.03 3.87 -4.32
CA GLY A 95 6.90 4.34 -5.39
C GLY A 95 7.71 3.21 -6.05
N TYR A 96 8.30 2.33 -5.22
CA TYR A 96 9.07 1.18 -5.68
C TYR A 96 8.23 0.22 -6.53
N ILE A 97 7.07 -0.23 -6.04
CA ILE A 97 6.24 -1.20 -6.77
C ILE A 97 5.59 -0.60 -8.02
N THR A 98 5.27 0.69 -8.01
CA THR A 98 4.73 1.37 -9.20
C THR A 98 5.79 1.46 -10.30
N ALA A 99 7.04 1.76 -9.92
CA ALA A 99 8.16 1.71 -10.86
C ALA A 99 8.42 0.28 -11.36
N GLN A 100 8.29 -0.73 -10.50
CA GLN A 100 8.39 -2.14 -10.90
C GLN A 100 7.32 -2.51 -11.94
N LEU A 101 6.07 -2.08 -11.74
CA LEU A 101 4.98 -2.31 -12.69
C LEU A 101 5.24 -1.60 -14.03
N LEU A 102 5.77 -0.39 -14.01
CA LEU A 102 6.20 0.31 -15.22
C LEU A 102 7.28 -0.47 -15.97
N VAL A 103 8.29 -0.99 -15.26
CA VAL A 103 9.33 -1.84 -15.85
C VAL A 103 8.72 -3.09 -16.49
N GLN A 104 7.74 -3.72 -15.85
CA GLN A 104 7.02 -4.86 -16.43
C GLN A 104 6.32 -4.49 -17.75
N VAL A 105 5.60 -3.36 -17.78
CA VAL A 105 4.94 -2.86 -19.00
C VAL A 105 5.95 -2.59 -20.11
N LEU A 106 7.06 -1.90 -19.80
CA LEU A 106 8.09 -1.58 -20.79
C LEU A 106 8.77 -2.84 -21.35
N LYS A 107 9.01 -3.86 -20.52
CA LYS A 107 9.51 -5.16 -20.99
C LYS A 107 8.55 -5.83 -21.97
N GLN A 108 7.25 -5.74 -21.72
CA GLN A 108 6.22 -6.27 -22.62
C GLN A 108 6.13 -5.50 -23.94
N CYS A 109 6.50 -4.22 -23.96
CA CYS A 109 6.55 -3.43 -25.20
C CYS A 109 7.68 -3.87 -26.15
N GLY A 110 8.77 -4.44 -25.63
CA GLY A 110 9.97 -4.73 -26.41
C GLY A 110 10.55 -3.44 -27.01
N ASP A 111 10.88 -3.47 -28.30
CA ASP A 111 11.46 -2.33 -29.02
C ASP A 111 10.42 -1.29 -29.48
N GLU A 112 9.12 -1.60 -29.39
CA GLU A 112 8.06 -0.71 -29.84
C GLU A 112 7.58 0.21 -28.70
N LEU A 113 8.38 1.21 -28.35
CA LEU A 113 8.11 2.14 -27.25
C LEU A 113 7.25 3.34 -27.70
N THR A 114 6.07 3.06 -28.23
CA THR A 114 5.07 4.08 -28.60
C THR A 114 4.02 4.24 -27.50
N ARG A 115 3.39 5.42 -27.39
CA ARG A 115 2.28 5.64 -26.44
C ARG A 115 1.17 4.60 -26.61
N GLU A 116 0.82 4.30 -27.86
CA GLU A 116 -0.22 3.32 -28.19
C GLU A 116 0.15 1.93 -27.66
N ASN A 117 1.38 1.46 -27.92
CA ASN A 117 1.80 0.15 -27.46
C ASN A 117 1.94 0.09 -25.93
N VAL A 118 2.46 1.13 -25.28
CA VAL A 118 2.52 1.22 -23.81
C VAL A 118 1.13 1.10 -23.20
N MET A 119 0.15 1.86 -23.72
CA MET A 119 -1.23 1.77 -23.21
C MET A 119 -1.85 0.39 -23.47
N ARG A 120 -1.59 -0.20 -24.64
CA ARG A 120 -2.05 -1.56 -24.97
C ARG A 120 -1.51 -2.59 -23.97
N GLN A 121 -0.22 -2.53 -23.64
CA GLN A 121 0.41 -3.46 -22.67
C GLN A 121 -0.05 -3.19 -21.23
N ALA A 122 -0.16 -1.92 -20.83
CA ALA A 122 -0.66 -1.53 -19.51
C ALA A 122 -2.12 -1.96 -19.30
N ALA A 123 -2.93 -2.00 -20.36
CA ALA A 123 -4.31 -2.50 -20.35
C ALA A 123 -4.43 -4.01 -20.60
N SER A 124 -3.34 -4.78 -20.57
CA SER A 124 -3.34 -6.22 -20.84
C SER A 124 -2.62 -7.04 -19.76
N LEU A 125 -2.45 -6.48 -18.56
CA LEU A 125 -1.74 -7.14 -17.46
C LEU A 125 -2.59 -8.31 -16.91
N LYS A 126 -1.94 -9.44 -16.65
CA LYS A 126 -2.57 -10.65 -16.11
C LYS A 126 -1.78 -11.15 -14.92
N ASN A 127 -2.40 -11.12 -13.74
CA ASN A 127 -1.87 -11.64 -12.48
C ASN A 127 -0.41 -11.22 -12.22
N VAL A 128 -0.08 -9.96 -12.45
CA VAL A 128 1.28 -9.45 -12.22
C VAL A 128 1.47 -9.25 -10.72
N GLU A 129 2.32 -10.08 -10.13
CA GLU A 129 2.77 -9.92 -8.75
C GLU A 129 3.95 -8.95 -8.68
N LEU A 130 3.93 -8.08 -7.67
CA LEU A 130 5.00 -7.12 -7.41
C LEU A 130 5.72 -7.56 -6.13
N ASP A 131 6.96 -7.10 -5.96
CA ASP A 131 7.84 -7.55 -4.87
C ASP A 131 7.19 -7.40 -3.50
N LEU A 132 6.46 -6.29 -3.33
CA LEU A 132 5.89 -5.90 -2.05
C LEU A 132 4.36 -5.95 -2.03
N THR A 133 3.68 -6.53 -3.02
CA THR A 133 2.25 -6.83 -2.86
C THR A 133 2.05 -7.93 -1.82
N LEU A 134 0.95 -7.88 -1.08
CA LEU A 134 0.61 -8.97 -0.14
C LEU A 134 0.43 -10.29 -0.92
N PRO A 135 0.78 -11.45 -0.32
CA PRO A 135 0.49 -12.75 -0.93
C PRO A 135 -0.99 -12.89 -1.28
N GLY A 136 -1.28 -13.36 -2.50
CA GLY A 136 -2.65 -13.47 -3.02
C GLY A 136 -3.19 -12.21 -3.69
N ILE A 137 -2.43 -11.11 -3.71
CA ILE A 137 -2.75 -9.87 -4.44
C ILE A 137 -1.90 -9.75 -5.69
N SER A 138 -2.55 -9.49 -6.82
CA SER A 138 -1.90 -9.26 -8.10
C SER A 138 -2.58 -8.18 -8.93
N VAL A 139 -1.86 -7.62 -9.89
CA VAL A 139 -2.37 -6.62 -10.83
C VAL A 139 -2.93 -7.30 -12.08
N THR A 140 -4.20 -7.04 -12.36
CA THR A 140 -4.88 -7.50 -13.59
C THR A 140 -5.69 -6.36 -14.19
N THR A 141 -5.36 -5.99 -15.43
CA THR A 141 -6.04 -4.94 -16.20
C THR A 141 -6.63 -5.51 -17.50
N SER A 142 -7.50 -4.73 -18.12
CA SER A 142 -8.08 -5.03 -19.42
C SER A 142 -8.35 -3.74 -20.21
N PRO A 143 -8.61 -3.80 -21.53
CA PRO A 143 -9.01 -2.62 -22.31
C PRO A 143 -10.28 -1.93 -21.81
N THR A 144 -11.06 -2.59 -20.95
CA THR A 144 -12.31 -2.09 -20.35
C THR A 144 -12.21 -1.93 -18.82
N ASP A 145 -11.04 -2.15 -18.21
CA ASP A 145 -10.83 -2.00 -16.76
C ASP A 145 -9.35 -1.66 -16.48
N TYR A 146 -9.11 -0.39 -16.22
CA TYR A 146 -7.78 0.18 -16.00
C TYR A 146 -7.38 0.22 -14.51
N ARG A 147 -8.24 -0.27 -13.60
CA ARG A 147 -7.95 -0.27 -12.16
C ARG A 147 -6.84 -1.27 -11.86
N VAL A 148 -5.70 -0.76 -11.40
CA VAL A 148 -4.50 -1.56 -11.08
C VAL A 148 -4.69 -2.38 -9.81
N ASN A 149 -5.24 -1.76 -8.76
CA ASN A 149 -5.51 -2.42 -7.48
C ASN A 149 -7.01 -2.65 -7.34
N LYS A 150 -7.41 -3.92 -7.32
CA LYS A 150 -8.79 -4.35 -7.08
C LYS A 150 -8.92 -5.25 -5.86
N GLN A 151 -7.81 -5.68 -5.29
CA GLN A 151 -7.77 -6.63 -4.20
C GLN A 151 -7.23 -5.92 -2.96
N PHE A 152 -7.91 -6.11 -1.84
CA PHE A 152 -7.58 -5.45 -0.58
C PHE A 152 -7.75 -6.40 0.59
N GLN A 153 -6.80 -6.37 1.52
CA GLN A 153 -6.90 -7.04 2.81
C GLN A 153 -7.35 -6.00 3.86
N MET A 154 -8.48 -6.23 4.52
CA MET A 154 -8.82 -5.42 5.69
C MET A 154 -7.80 -5.67 6.80
N VAL A 155 -7.42 -4.62 7.52
CA VAL A 155 -6.43 -4.67 8.59
C VAL A 155 -6.85 -3.83 9.79
N GLN A 156 -6.43 -4.25 10.99
CA GLN A 156 -6.57 -3.46 12.22
C GLN A 156 -5.21 -3.30 12.91
N PHE A 157 -4.90 -2.08 13.36
CA PHE A 157 -3.65 -1.81 14.04
C PHE A 157 -3.71 -2.25 15.51
N ASP A 158 -2.78 -3.10 15.94
CA ASP A 158 -2.74 -3.61 17.32
C ASP A 158 -1.90 -2.74 18.29
N GLY A 159 -1.29 -1.67 17.76
CA GLY A 159 -0.35 -0.81 18.48
C GLY A 159 1.11 -1.01 18.07
N GLN A 160 1.41 -2.06 17.32
CA GLN A 160 2.73 -2.38 16.81
C GLN A 160 2.70 -2.61 15.30
N ARG A 161 1.72 -3.37 14.80
CA ARG A 161 1.58 -3.74 13.38
C ARG A 161 0.12 -3.90 12.96
N TRP A 162 -0.07 -3.98 11.66
CA TRP A 162 -1.37 -4.20 11.03
C TRP A 162 -1.72 -5.69 11.04
N GLN A 163 -2.76 -6.07 11.79
CA GLN A 163 -3.30 -7.43 11.83
C GLN A 163 -4.34 -7.62 10.72
N LYS A 164 -4.22 -8.70 9.95
CA LYS A 164 -5.17 -9.05 8.88
C LYS A 164 -6.53 -9.41 9.48
N LEU A 165 -7.59 -8.89 8.86
CA LEU A 165 -8.98 -9.18 9.20
C LEU A 165 -9.65 -9.88 8.02
N GLY A 166 -10.01 -11.15 8.21
CA GLY A 166 -10.70 -11.95 7.19
C GLY A 166 -9.88 -12.18 5.93
N ASP A 167 -10.56 -12.52 4.85
CA ASP A 167 -9.96 -12.83 3.55
C ASP A 167 -9.71 -11.56 2.71
N ILE A 168 -8.93 -11.71 1.64
CA ILE A 168 -8.76 -10.68 0.61
C ILE A 168 -10.11 -10.46 -0.09
N ILE A 169 -10.52 -9.20 -0.17
CA ILE A 169 -11.72 -8.78 -0.89
C ILE A 169 -11.31 -8.30 -2.27
N THR A 170 -12.04 -8.75 -3.31
CA THR A 170 -11.86 -8.28 -4.69
C THR A 170 -13.03 -7.37 -5.07
N ASP A 171 -12.73 -6.19 -5.60
CA ASP A 171 -13.70 -5.30 -6.22
C ASP A 171 -14.12 -5.87 -7.59
N GLU A 172 -15.32 -6.44 -7.63
CA GLU A 172 -15.95 -7.00 -8.83
C GLU A 172 -16.80 -5.98 -9.59
N ALA A 173 -16.84 -4.71 -9.17
CA ALA A 173 -17.63 -3.70 -9.85
C ALA A 173 -17.20 -3.55 -11.32
N LYS A 174 -18.18 -3.42 -12.20
CA LYS A 174 -17.97 -3.08 -13.61
C LYS A 174 -18.30 -1.58 -13.76
N GLU A 175 -17.40 -0.82 -14.36
CA GLU A 175 -17.68 0.58 -14.75
C GLU A 175 -18.80 0.66 -15.80
#